data_AF-A0A3L7RS22-F1
#
_entry.id   AF-A0A3L7RS22-F1
#
_cell.length_a   1.000
_cell.length_b   1.000
_cell.length_c   1.000
_cell.angle_alpha   90.00
_cell.angle_beta   90.00
_cell.angle_gamma   90.00
#
_symmetry.space_group_name_H-M   'P 1'
#
loop_
_entity.id
_entity.type
_entity.pdbx_description
1 polymer ?
#
loop_
_entity_poly.entity_id
_entity_poly.type
_entity_poly.pdbx_seq_one_letter_code
_entity_poly.pdbx_strand_id
1 'polypeptide(L)'
;MKSIRPLLFGLMMVAMVVAAALVRRQGGPNGGGEAWLVPVGVLGGLYAILVVVDVVVHAWKGEGQACRACGHFRPVKSFRFAGPCPQCGE
;
A
#
# COMPACT_ATOMS: atom_id res chain seq x y z
N MET A 1 0.37 -12.94 14.12
CA MET A 1 0.26 -11.68 13.34
C MET A 1 0.33 -11.83 11.82
N LYS A 2 0.74 -12.98 11.24
CA LYS A 2 0.88 -13.15 9.77
C LYS A 2 -0.42 -12.94 8.96
N SER A 3 -1.60 -13.22 9.50
CA SER A 3 -2.89 -13.08 8.76
C SER A 3 -3.54 -11.70 8.76
N ILE A 4 -3.17 -10.77 9.65
CA ILE A 4 -3.82 -9.45 9.73
C ILE A 4 -3.33 -8.50 8.62
N ARG A 5 -2.07 -8.66 8.21
CA ARG A 5 -1.41 -7.80 7.21
C ARG A 5 -2.09 -7.84 5.84
N PRO A 6 -2.25 -9.02 5.19
CA PRO A 6 -2.93 -9.08 3.89
C PRO A 6 -4.38 -8.60 3.98
N LEU A 7 -5.03 -8.77 5.13
CA LEU A 7 -6.39 -8.31 5.37
C LEU A 7 -6.47 -6.77 5.45
N LEU A 8 -5.54 -6.10 6.14
CA LEU A 8 -5.46 -4.64 6.20
C LEU A 8 -5.20 -4.00 4.83
N PHE A 9 -4.20 -4.51 4.10
CA PHE A 9 -3.90 -4.02 2.75
C PHE A 9 -5.04 -4.33 1.76
N GLY A 10 -5.66 -5.50 1.89
CA GLY A 10 -6.82 -5.89 1.09
C GLY A 10 -8.02 -4.98 1.34
N LEU A 11 -8.37 -4.71 2.61
CA LEU A 11 -9.45 -3.78 2.97
C LEU A 11 -9.18 -2.35 2.45
N MET A 12 -7.92 -1.88 2.55
CA MET A 12 -7.55 -0.57 1.99
C MET A 12 -7.71 -0.51 0.47
N MET A 13 -7.31 -1.57 -0.25
CA MET A 13 -7.53 -1.65 -1.69
C MET A 13 -9.02 -1.63 -2.05
N VAL A 14 -9.85 -2.40 -1.34
CA VAL A 14 -11.30 -2.38 -1.53
C VAL A 14 -11.86 -0.98 -1.29
N ALA A 15 -11.44 -0.31 -0.22
CA ALA A 15 -11.87 1.05 0.09
C ALA A 15 -11.47 2.06 -1.00
N MET A 16 -10.25 1.95 -1.55
CA MET A 16 -9.80 2.79 -2.66
C MET A 16 -10.60 2.55 -3.95
N VAL A 17 -10.91 1.29 -4.27
CA VAL A 17 -11.74 0.95 -5.44
C VAL A 17 -13.15 1.52 -5.30
N VAL A 18 -13.76 1.39 -4.11
CA VAL A 18 -15.08 1.95 -3.82
C VAL A 18 -15.05 3.48 -3.94
N ALA A 19 -14.05 4.14 -3.36
CA ALA A 19 -13.89 5.59 -3.47
C ALA A 19 -13.74 6.04 -4.93
N ALA A 20 -12.91 5.35 -5.72
CA ALA A 20 -12.74 5.64 -7.14
C ALA A 20 -14.04 5.45 -7.94
N ALA A 21 -14.81 4.39 -7.64
CA ALA A 21 -16.11 4.16 -8.27
C ALA A 21 -17.13 5.25 -7.94
N LEU A 22 -17.16 5.72 -6.68
CA LEU A 22 -18.01 6.83 -6.26
C LEU A 22 -17.64 8.13 -6.95
N VAL A 23 -16.35 8.48 -7.01
CA VAL A 23 -15.85 9.66 -7.73
C VAL A 23 -16.23 9.58 -9.21
N ARG A 24 -16.06 8.42 -9.84
CA ARG A 24 -16.43 8.23 -11.25
C ARG A 24 -17.92 8.37 -11.49
N ARG A 25 -18.77 7.89 -10.57
CA ARG A 25 -20.23 8.04 -10.66
C ARG A 25 -20.69 9.50 -10.58
N GLN A 26 -19.91 10.37 -9.93
CA GLN A 26 -20.22 11.80 -9.78
C GLN A 26 -19.67 12.68 -10.89
N GLY A 27 -19.30 12.12 -12.04
CA GLY A 27 -18.73 12.88 -13.16
C GLY A 27 -17.21 13.07 -13.06
N GLY A 28 -16.55 12.30 -12.19
CA GLY A 28 -15.10 12.30 -12.05
C GLY A 28 -14.58 13.35 -11.06
N PRO A 29 -13.24 13.53 -10.98
CA PRO A 29 -12.62 14.40 -9.98
C PRO A 29 -13.06 15.87 -10.07
N ASN A 30 -13.51 16.31 -11.23
CA ASN A 30 -13.96 17.67 -11.48
C ASN A 30 -15.48 17.84 -11.38
N GLY A 31 -16.24 16.75 -11.26
CA GLY A 31 -17.72 16.76 -11.33
C GLY A 31 -18.42 16.83 -9.97
N GLY A 32 -17.79 16.34 -8.89
CA GLY A 32 -18.40 16.22 -7.56
C GLY A 32 -18.21 17.41 -6.61
N GLY A 33 -17.31 18.35 -6.92
CA GLY A 33 -16.91 19.40 -5.97
C GLY A 33 -15.86 18.94 -4.95
N GLU A 34 -15.18 19.91 -4.33
CA GLU A 34 -13.98 19.70 -3.50
C GLU A 34 -14.17 18.71 -2.31
N ALA A 35 -15.41 18.49 -1.89
CA ALA A 35 -15.74 17.64 -0.75
C ALA A 35 -15.35 16.16 -0.93
N TRP A 36 -15.19 15.66 -2.16
CA TRP A 36 -14.76 14.27 -2.42
C TRP A 36 -13.24 14.10 -2.48
N LEU A 37 -12.49 15.20 -2.64
CA LEU A 37 -11.03 15.16 -2.61
C LEU A 37 -10.51 14.90 -1.19
N VAL A 38 -11.22 15.39 -0.17
CA VAL A 38 -10.87 15.19 1.24
C VAL A 38 -10.84 13.71 1.63
N PRO A 39 -11.91 12.90 1.47
CA PRO A 39 -11.89 11.49 1.85
C PRO A 39 -10.91 10.66 1.01
N VAL A 40 -10.74 10.97 -0.27
CA VAL A 40 -9.73 10.31 -1.14
C VAL A 40 -8.32 10.63 -0.66
N GLY A 41 -8.06 11.90 -0.31
CA GLY A 41 -6.79 12.34 0.26
C GLY A 41 -6.48 11.66 1.60
N VAL A 42 -7.49 11.55 2.48
CA VAL A 42 -7.36 10.82 3.76
C VAL A 42 -7.05 9.35 3.53
N LEU A 43 -7.75 8.67 2.62
CA LEU A 43 -7.48 7.27 2.27
C LEU A 43 -6.07 7.09 1.71
N GLY A 44 -5.63 7.98 0.83
CA GLY A 44 -4.27 7.95 0.28
C GLY A 44 -3.20 8.17 1.35
N GLY A 45 -3.41 9.15 2.23
CA GLY A 45 -2.52 9.43 3.36
C GLY A 45 -2.41 8.24 4.33
N LEU A 46 -3.55 7.66 4.70
CA LEU A 46 -3.57 6.46 5.55
C LEU A 46 -2.83 5.28 4.91
N TYR A 47 -3.02 5.06 3.60
CA TYR A 47 -2.30 4.02 2.88
C TYR A 47 -0.78 4.26 2.90
N ALA A 48 -0.34 5.50 2.65
CA ALA A 48 1.08 5.86 2.68
C ALA A 48 1.69 5.63 4.07
N ILE A 49 1.00 6.04 5.14
CA ILE A 49 1.43 5.80 6.52
C ILE A 49 1.55 4.28 6.79
N LEU A 50 0.56 3.50 6.35
CA LEU A 50 0.55 2.05 6.54
C LEU A 50 1.75 1.38 5.85
N VAL A 51 2.12 1.83 4.65
CA VAL A 51 3.31 1.36 3.93
C VAL A 51 4.59 1.72 4.66
N VAL A 52 4.72 2.96 5.15
CA VAL A 52 5.90 3.40 5.90
C VAL A 52 6.06 2.59 7.18
N VAL A 53 4.98 2.41 7.96
CA VAL A 53 5.00 1.59 9.17
C VAL A 53 5.35 0.14 8.86
N ASP A 54 4.79 -0.45 7.80
CA ASP A 54 5.13 -1.82 7.38
C ASP A 54 6.63 -1.95 7.09
N VAL A 55 7.20 -1.03 6.31
CA VAL A 55 8.62 -1.03 5.97
C VAL A 55 9.49 -0.86 7.22
N VAL A 56 9.16 0.10 8.10
CA VAL A 56 9.90 0.34 9.35
C VAL A 56 9.87 -0.88 10.26
N VAL A 57 8.70 -1.50 10.44
CA VAL A 57 8.55 -2.69 11.30
C VAL A 57 9.36 -3.87 10.75
N HIS A 58 9.35 -4.10 9.43
CA HIS A 58 10.14 -5.20 8.83
C HIS A 58 11.64 -4.90 8.88
N ALA A 59 12.03 -3.65 8.63
CA ALA A 59 13.42 -3.22 8.76
C ALA A 59 13.95 -3.38 10.19
N TRP A 60 13.15 -3.02 11.20
CA TRP A 60 13.52 -3.18 12.62
C TRP A 60 13.56 -4.63 13.09
N LYS A 61 12.64 -5.47 12.62
CA LYS A 61 12.63 -6.90 13.00
C LYS A 61 13.69 -7.72 12.27
N GLY A 62 14.37 -7.16 11.27
CA GLY A 62 15.27 -7.92 10.39
C GLY A 62 14.56 -9.06 9.65
N GLU A 63 13.22 -9.01 9.62
CA GLU A 63 12.40 -10.01 8.95
C GLU A 63 12.48 -9.77 7.45
N GLY A 64 12.77 -10.82 6.69
CA GLY A 64 12.77 -10.71 5.24
C GLY A 64 11.40 -10.24 4.72
N GLN A 65 11.40 -9.52 3.61
CA GLN A 65 10.19 -9.07 2.97
C GLN A 65 10.01 -9.88 1.67
N ALA A 66 8.80 -10.38 1.46
CA ALA A 66 8.44 -11.03 0.20
C ALA A 66 8.38 -9.98 -0.92
N CYS A 67 8.94 -10.30 -2.08
CA CYS A 67 8.78 -9.52 -3.29
C CYS A 67 7.29 -9.37 -3.61
N ARG A 68 6.84 -8.15 -3.90
CA ARG A 68 5.43 -7.87 -4.22
C ARG A 68 4.98 -8.49 -5.55
N ALA A 69 5.91 -8.72 -6.48
CA ALA A 69 5.62 -9.31 -7.79
C ALA A 69 5.65 -10.85 -7.76
N CYS A 70 6.74 -11.47 -7.30
CA CYS A 70 6.91 -12.94 -7.37
C CYS A 70 6.82 -13.67 -6.02
N GLY A 71 6.67 -12.96 -4.90
CA GLY A 71 6.59 -13.57 -3.57
C GLY A 71 7.93 -14.08 -3.00
N HIS A 72 9.04 -14.01 -3.76
CA HIS A 72 10.37 -14.42 -3.28
C HIS A 72 10.77 -13.69 -1.99
N PHE A 73 11.13 -14.45 -0.95
CA PHE A 73 11.43 -13.91 0.38
C PHE A 73 12.88 -13.42 0.46
N ARG A 74 13.07 -12.10 0.58
CA ARG A 74 14.41 -11.48 0.59
C ARG A 74 14.78 -11.07 2.02
N PRO A 75 15.95 -11.46 2.56
CA PRO A 75 16.38 -10.97 3.86
C PRO A 75 16.75 -9.48 3.76
N VAL A 76 15.98 -8.61 4.40
CA VAL A 76 16.23 -7.15 4.39
C VAL A 76 17.16 -6.83 5.55
N LYS A 77 18.48 -6.93 5.34
CA LYS A 77 19.48 -6.73 6.41
C LYS A 77 19.81 -5.26 6.71
N SER A 78 19.20 -4.27 6.04
CA SER A 78 19.46 -2.85 6.29
C SER A 78 18.43 -1.94 5.62
N PHE A 79 18.34 -0.67 6.04
CA PHE A 79 17.59 0.42 5.39
C PHE A 79 18.03 0.76 3.95
N ARG A 80 18.87 -0.07 3.32
CA ARG A 80 19.22 0.11 1.91
C ARG A 80 17.95 -0.01 1.08
N PHE A 81 17.74 0.97 0.19
CA PHE A 81 16.75 0.89 -0.87
C PHE A 81 16.89 -0.49 -1.53
N ALA A 82 15.84 -1.30 -1.39
CA ALA A 82 15.86 -2.66 -1.88
C ALA A 82 16.07 -2.58 -3.40
N GLY A 83 17.20 -3.14 -3.87
CA GLY A 83 17.46 -3.30 -5.29
C GLY A 83 16.44 -4.24 -5.95
N PRO A 84 16.45 -4.34 -7.28
CA PRO A 84 15.59 -5.24 -8.04
C PRO A 84 15.68 -6.68 -7.51
N CYS A 85 14.58 -7.42 -7.62
CA CYS A 85 14.49 -8.81 -7.16
C CYS A 85 15.59 -9.67 -7.79
N PRO A 86 16.38 -10.43 -7.02
CA PRO A 86 17.31 -11.38 -7.62
C PRO A 86 16.58 -12.49 -8.38
N GLN A 87 15.30 -12.74 -8.09
CA GLN A 87 14.51 -13.77 -8.78
C GLN A 87 13.76 -13.26 -10.01
N CYS A 88 13.14 -12.07 -9.95
CA CYS A 88 12.27 -11.58 -11.03
C CYS A 88 12.69 -10.23 -11.63
N GLY A 89 13.75 -9.59 -11.13
CA GLY A 89 14.23 -8.30 -11.63
C GLY A 89 13.40 -7.07 -11.23
N GLU A 90 12.25 -7.25 -10.57
CA GLU A 90 11.39 -6.16 -10.07
C GLU A 90 11.86 -5.55 -8.75
#